data_AF-A0A6M1ZZ67-F1
#
_entry.id   AF-A0A6M1ZZ67-F1
#
_cell.length_a   1.000
_cell.length_b   1.000
_cell.length_c   1.000
_cell.angle_alpha   90.00
_cell.angle_beta   90.00
_cell.angle_gamma   90.00
#
_symmetry.space_group_name_H-M   'P 1'
#
loop_
_entity.id
_entity.type
_entity.pdbx_description
1 polymer ?
#
loop_
_entity_poly.entity_id
_entity_poly.type
_entity_poly.pdbx_seq_one_letter_code
_entity_poly.pdbx_strand_id
1 'polypeptide(L)'
;MKGRREIEKLIRRLRQTLIVSGVLNILLFTFIFYTWFSPKTFDIPNARPFEPALTNHTSSGQLMLECYQMPFQQLVTRLEDREAVECGYSQRDFALACLVAKYYFDVPRALHGTELQERLITFHGQEHLGTFPLYPGLNHQHYESIIAFAKTEKWPFTSEGLFFRMQQHQAQIPRSLASAFMMTEEFKTLHKRFPDRNPLEIVRLMLDVSWKTCLATLDQSSPEQTLLEFLHAGSSTSAQIFLESDFLYAVRKLDDGVTLRIFELLGETHPLAQKYAKHILETPRGDAVWQLARMQVAEPAREKREMLYVVQEGDSLWKIARLHGIQVDELKSCNQLESDRICPGKILKIP
;
A
#
# COMPACT_ATOMS: atom_id res chain seq x y z
N MET A 1 5.71 44.62 90.88
CA MET A 1 4.50 44.73 90.01
C MET A 1 4.76 45.31 88.61
N LYS A 2 5.92 45.91 88.29
CA LYS A 2 6.19 46.56 86.98
C LYS A 2 6.50 45.58 85.83
N GLY A 3 7.22 44.48 86.09
CA GLY A 3 7.61 43.50 85.05
C GLY A 3 6.47 42.64 84.47
N ARG A 4 5.47 42.27 85.28
CA ARG A 4 4.33 41.44 84.82
C ARG A 4 3.42 42.17 83.83
N ARG A 5 3.23 43.49 84.02
CA ARG A 5 2.46 44.35 83.10
C ARG A 5 3.17 44.57 81.77
N GLU A 6 4.51 44.65 81.78
CA GLU A 6 5.30 44.77 80.54
C GLU A 6 5.26 43.46 79.73
N ILE A 7 5.34 42.30 80.39
CA ILE A 7 5.21 40.99 79.73
C ILE A 7 3.81 40.81 79.12
N GLU A 8 2.74 41.17 79.84
CA GLU A 8 1.38 41.09 79.29
C GLU A 8 1.16 42.03 78.09
N LYS A 9 1.77 43.23 78.10
CA LYS A 9 1.76 44.13 76.95
C LYS A 9 2.54 43.54 75.77
N LEU A 10 3.69 42.92 76.02
CA LEU A 10 4.51 42.29 74.99
C LEU A 10 3.77 41.10 74.35
N ILE A 11 3.16 40.24 75.15
CA ILE A 11 2.33 39.12 74.68
C ILE A 11 1.16 39.63 73.85
N ARG A 12 0.49 40.71 74.29
CA ARG A 12 -0.63 41.29 73.54
C ARG A 12 -0.17 41.87 72.19
N ARG A 13 0.99 42.52 72.13
CA ARG A 13 1.58 43.02 70.88
C ARG A 13 1.99 41.88 69.97
N LEU A 14 2.69 40.86 70.46
CA LEU A 14 3.09 39.69 69.68
C LEU A 14 1.89 38.95 69.10
N ARG A 15 0.82 38.78 69.89
CA ARG A 15 -0.44 38.18 69.40
C ARG A 15 -1.09 39.03 68.31
N GLN A 16 -1.11 40.35 68.46
CA GLN A 16 -1.63 41.24 67.43
C GLN A 16 -0.78 41.17 66.14
N THR A 17 0.54 41.16 66.26
CA THR A 17 1.44 41.02 65.10
C THR A 17 1.27 39.66 64.41
N LEU A 18 1.09 38.57 65.17
CA LEU A 18 0.84 37.23 64.63
C LEU A 18 -0.50 37.18 63.87
N ILE A 19 -1.56 37.77 64.42
CA ILE A 19 -2.88 37.84 63.76
C ILE A 19 -2.78 38.66 62.47
N VAL A 20 -2.12 39.83 62.51
CA VAL A 20 -1.95 40.68 61.32
C VAL A 20 -1.14 39.95 60.24
N SER A 21 -0.06 39.26 60.61
CA SER A 21 0.73 38.45 59.66
C SER A 21 -0.08 37.29 59.08
N GLY A 22 -0.90 36.62 59.89
CA GLY A 22 -1.77 35.53 59.43
C GLY A 22 -2.82 36.02 58.42
N VAL A 23 -3.48 37.13 58.71
CA VAL A 23 -4.46 37.75 57.80
C VAL A 23 -3.79 38.19 56.50
N LEU A 24 -2.60 38.81 56.57
CA LEU A 24 -1.87 39.24 55.38
C LEU A 24 -1.52 38.05 54.47
N ASN A 25 -1.07 36.92 55.04
CA ASN A 25 -0.75 35.72 54.27
C ASN A 25 -1.98 35.09 53.63
N ILE A 26 -3.11 35.06 54.33
CA ILE A 26 -4.37 34.55 53.77
C ILE A 26 -4.80 35.43 52.59
N LEU A 27 -4.76 36.76 52.74
CA LEU A 27 -5.09 37.69 51.66
C LEU A 27 -4.15 37.53 50.46
N LEU A 28 -2.84 37.41 50.70
CA LEU A 28 -1.85 37.17 49.65
C LEU A 28 -2.15 35.86 48.89
N PHE A 29 -2.44 34.78 49.62
CA PHE A 29 -2.74 33.49 49.02
C PHE A 29 -4.03 33.53 48.20
N THR A 30 -5.08 34.21 48.71
CA THR A 30 -6.33 34.39 47.96
C THR A 30 -6.13 35.23 46.69
N PHE A 31 -5.26 36.25 46.74
CA PHE A 31 -4.94 37.08 45.57
C PHE A 31 -4.15 36.30 44.51
N ILE A 32 -3.15 35.52 44.93
CA ILE A 32 -2.38 34.65 44.02
C ILE A 32 -3.29 33.57 43.42
N PHE A 33 -4.15 32.95 44.23
CA PHE A 33 -5.11 31.96 43.75
C PHE A 33 -6.10 32.58 42.75
N TYR A 34 -6.64 33.76 43.05
CA TYR A 34 -7.55 34.45 42.13
C TYR A 34 -6.85 34.84 40.81
N THR A 35 -5.61 35.32 40.86
CA THR A 35 -4.89 35.71 39.63
C THR A 35 -4.41 34.52 38.80
N TRP A 36 -4.07 33.39 39.42
CA TRP A 36 -3.64 32.17 38.73
C TRP A 36 -4.84 31.37 38.19
N PHE A 37 -5.91 31.25 38.98
CA PHE A 37 -7.08 30.42 38.67
C PHE A 37 -8.30 31.19 38.17
N SER A 38 -8.25 32.52 38.06
CA SER A 38 -9.30 33.24 37.34
C SER A 38 -9.38 32.68 35.92
N PRO A 39 -10.57 32.19 35.50
CA PRO A 39 -10.72 31.69 34.14
C PRO A 39 -10.36 32.84 33.21
N LYS A 40 -9.33 32.66 32.38
CA LYS A 40 -9.12 33.56 31.25
C LYS A 40 -10.44 33.58 30.52
N THR A 41 -11.09 34.74 30.47
CA THR A 41 -12.26 34.93 29.63
C THR A 41 -11.82 34.54 28.22
N PHE A 42 -12.28 33.39 27.75
CA PHE A 42 -12.21 33.09 26.34
C PHE A 42 -13.05 34.18 25.68
N ASP A 43 -12.40 35.10 24.99
CA ASP A 43 -13.08 35.92 24.01
C ASP A 43 -13.67 34.91 23.01
N ILE A 44 -14.97 34.64 23.14
CA ILE A 44 -15.73 34.02 22.08
C ILE A 44 -15.69 35.09 20.99
N PRO A 45 -14.94 34.92 19.88
CA PRO A 45 -15.04 35.86 18.79
C PRO A 45 -16.52 35.96 18.46
N ASN A 46 -17.07 37.18 18.42
CA ASN A 46 -18.49 37.46 18.18
C ASN A 46 -19.08 36.33 17.34
N ALA A 47 -19.98 35.54 17.94
CA ALA A 47 -20.64 34.46 17.21
C ALA A 47 -21.05 35.07 15.87
N ARG A 48 -20.53 34.50 14.76
CA ARG A 48 -20.91 34.98 13.44
C ARG A 48 -22.45 35.08 13.44
N PRO A 49 -23.05 36.21 13.03
CA PRO A 49 -24.49 36.31 13.00
C PRO A 49 -25.03 35.05 12.35
N PHE A 50 -26.00 34.40 13.01
CA PHE A 50 -26.61 33.18 12.52
C PHE A 50 -27.12 33.46 11.12
N GLU A 51 -26.39 32.98 10.11
CA GLU A 51 -26.88 32.99 8.75
C GLU A 51 -28.11 32.08 8.76
N PRO A 52 -29.30 32.57 8.34
CA PRO A 52 -30.49 31.74 8.29
C PRO A 52 -30.18 30.49 7.46
N ALA A 53 -30.65 29.34 7.94
CA ALA A 53 -30.50 28.06 7.25
C ALA A 53 -30.86 28.22 5.76
N LEU A 54 -29.90 27.91 4.89
CA LEU A 54 -30.06 27.96 3.44
C LEU A 54 -31.31 27.17 3.05
N THR A 55 -32.18 27.84 2.29
CA THR A 55 -33.58 27.44 2.01
C THR A 55 -33.73 26.31 1.01
N ASN A 56 -32.68 25.52 0.76
CA ASN A 56 -32.70 24.34 -0.11
C ASN A 56 -32.10 23.17 0.68
N HIS A 57 -32.91 22.52 1.52
CA HIS A 57 -32.43 21.56 2.53
C HIS A 57 -32.01 20.21 1.91
N THR A 58 -30.92 20.18 1.16
CA THR A 58 -30.18 18.94 0.95
C THR A 58 -29.48 18.62 2.27
N SER A 59 -29.90 17.57 2.97
CA SER A 59 -29.29 17.20 4.24
C SER A 59 -27.78 16.99 4.09
N SER A 60 -27.00 17.23 5.16
CA SER A 60 -25.55 17.01 5.16
C SER A 60 -25.17 15.60 4.64
N GLY A 61 -25.96 14.58 4.99
CA GLY A 61 -25.75 13.21 4.51
C GLY A 61 -26.02 13.04 3.01
N GLN A 62 -27.03 13.71 2.46
CA GLN A 62 -27.32 13.66 1.04
C GLN A 62 -26.25 14.39 0.21
N LEU A 63 -25.79 15.56 0.66
CA LEU A 63 -24.67 16.27 0.01
C LEU A 63 -23.39 15.44 0.02
N MET A 64 -23.12 14.73 1.11
CA MET A 64 -21.97 13.83 1.21
C MET A 64 -22.09 12.67 0.21
N LEU A 65 -23.27 12.06 0.09
CA LEU A 65 -23.55 11.00 -0.89
C LEU A 65 -23.35 11.51 -2.33
N GLU A 66 -23.88 12.69 -2.64
CA GLU A 66 -23.71 13.32 -3.95
C GLU A 66 -22.24 13.54 -4.27
N CYS A 67 -21.47 14.12 -3.33
CA CYS A 67 -20.02 14.30 -3.49
C CYS A 67 -19.30 12.97 -3.69
N TYR A 68 -19.64 11.94 -2.90
CA TYR A 68 -18.98 10.64 -2.97
C TYR A 68 -19.15 9.97 -4.35
N GLN A 69 -20.29 10.18 -5.00
CA GLN A 69 -20.57 9.67 -6.33
C GLN A 69 -19.84 10.43 -7.45
N MET A 70 -19.37 11.66 -7.19
CA MET A 70 -18.69 12.47 -8.21
C MET A 70 -17.34 11.88 -8.65
N PRO A 71 -16.94 12.12 -9.92
CA PRO A 71 -15.59 11.85 -10.40
C PRO A 71 -14.61 12.89 -9.85
N PHE A 72 -13.32 12.53 -9.83
CA PHE A 72 -12.22 13.34 -9.31
C PHE A 72 -12.26 14.82 -9.76
N GLN A 73 -12.42 15.08 -11.07
CA GLN A 73 -12.40 16.45 -11.59
C GLN A 73 -13.59 17.29 -11.10
N GLN A 74 -14.77 16.69 -10.93
CA GLN A 74 -15.93 17.41 -10.41
C GLN A 74 -15.78 17.74 -8.93
N LEU A 75 -15.17 16.83 -8.16
CA LEU A 75 -14.81 17.11 -6.76
C LEU A 75 -13.81 18.26 -6.65
N VAL A 76 -12.79 18.30 -7.53
CA VAL A 76 -11.83 19.41 -7.56
C VAL A 76 -12.52 20.74 -7.87
N THR A 77 -13.45 20.78 -8.82
CA THR A 77 -14.26 21.98 -9.08
C THR A 77 -15.11 22.36 -7.86
N ARG A 78 -15.67 21.37 -7.15
CA ARG A 78 -16.48 21.62 -5.95
C ARG A 78 -15.68 22.19 -4.77
N LEU A 79 -14.35 22.10 -4.77
CA LEU A 79 -13.52 22.74 -3.75
C LEU A 79 -13.61 24.29 -3.77
N GLU A 80 -14.06 24.87 -4.87
CA GLU A 80 -14.27 26.32 -5.01
C GLU A 80 -15.56 26.79 -4.31
N ASP A 81 -16.47 25.86 -4.00
CA ASP A 81 -17.77 26.15 -3.40
C ASP A 81 -17.67 26.44 -1.90
N ARG A 82 -18.08 27.64 -1.51
CA ARG A 82 -18.02 28.13 -0.12
C ARG A 82 -19.37 28.08 0.59
N GLU A 83 -20.41 27.57 -0.07
CA GLU A 83 -21.73 27.48 0.51
C GLU A 83 -21.67 26.64 1.79
N ALA A 84 -22.16 27.25 2.88
CA ALA A 84 -22.25 26.58 4.16
C ALA A 84 -23.31 25.48 4.08
N VAL A 85 -23.06 24.34 4.72
CA VAL A 85 -24.02 23.25 4.78
C VAL A 85 -24.74 23.30 6.13
N GLU A 86 -24.26 22.54 7.11
CA GLU A 86 -24.71 22.54 8.50
C GLU A 86 -23.50 22.23 9.40
N CYS A 87 -23.60 22.50 10.71
CA CYS A 87 -22.56 22.18 11.69
C CYS A 87 -21.18 22.85 11.48
N GLY A 88 -21.14 24.00 10.78
CA GLY A 88 -19.92 24.81 10.62
C GLY A 88 -18.99 24.37 9.48
N TYR A 89 -19.44 23.45 8.62
CA TYR A 89 -18.74 23.03 7.41
C TYR A 89 -19.39 23.60 6.15
N SER A 90 -18.64 23.56 5.05
CA SER A 90 -19.01 24.01 3.72
C SER A 90 -18.96 22.86 2.70
N GLN A 91 -19.58 23.04 1.53
CA GLN A 91 -19.61 22.00 0.50
C GLN A 91 -18.20 21.53 0.08
N ARG A 92 -17.24 22.46 -0.02
CA ARG A 92 -15.83 22.12 -0.30
C ARG A 92 -15.17 21.26 0.76
N ASP A 93 -15.60 21.30 2.02
CA ASP A 93 -15.08 20.41 3.07
C ASP A 93 -15.46 18.96 2.77
N PHE A 94 -16.71 18.73 2.36
CA PHE A 94 -17.21 17.40 1.99
C PHE A 94 -16.58 16.92 0.68
N ALA A 95 -16.39 17.82 -0.29
CA ALA A 95 -15.67 17.49 -1.52
C ALA A 95 -14.22 17.05 -1.23
N LEU A 96 -13.51 17.77 -0.36
CA LEU A 96 -12.16 17.40 0.06
C LEU A 96 -12.14 16.05 0.79
N ALA A 97 -13.07 15.83 1.70
CA ALA A 97 -13.21 14.56 2.41
C ALA A 97 -13.41 13.38 1.45
N CYS A 98 -14.23 13.56 0.42
CA CYS A 98 -14.42 12.57 -0.63
C CYS A 98 -13.16 12.35 -1.47
N LEU A 99 -12.41 13.41 -1.81
CA LEU A 99 -11.13 13.29 -2.51
C LEU A 99 -10.14 12.44 -1.72
N VAL A 100 -10.03 12.66 -0.41
CA VAL A 100 -9.13 11.89 0.45
C VAL A 100 -9.60 10.45 0.59
N ALA A 101 -10.87 10.23 0.97
CA ALA A 101 -11.37 8.90 1.26
C ALA A 101 -11.45 7.98 0.02
N LYS A 102 -11.84 8.52 -1.14
CA LYS A 102 -12.05 7.73 -2.37
C LYS A 102 -10.82 7.65 -3.26
N TYR A 103 -10.08 8.76 -3.35
CA TYR A 103 -8.96 8.88 -4.29
C TYR A 103 -7.61 8.91 -3.61
N TYR A 104 -7.54 8.82 -2.27
CA TYR A 104 -6.31 8.88 -1.50
C TYR A 104 -5.53 10.16 -1.81
N PHE A 105 -6.24 11.28 -1.91
CA PHE A 105 -5.64 12.58 -2.21
C PHE A 105 -4.69 13.04 -1.10
N ASP A 106 -3.52 13.54 -1.50
CA ASP A 106 -2.42 13.86 -0.58
C ASP A 106 -2.49 15.33 -0.10
N VAL A 107 -3.36 15.59 0.88
CA VAL A 107 -3.53 16.92 1.47
C VAL A 107 -2.23 17.42 2.13
N PRO A 108 -1.49 16.62 2.92
CA PRO A 108 -0.23 17.06 3.50
C PRO A 108 0.76 17.53 2.42
N ARG A 109 0.91 16.79 1.32
CA ARG A 109 1.80 17.22 0.23
C ARG A 109 1.30 18.49 -0.47
N ALA A 110 -0.01 18.63 -0.66
CA ALA A 110 -0.61 19.84 -1.22
C ALA A 110 -0.36 21.09 -0.35
N LEU A 111 -0.20 20.91 0.96
CA LEU A 111 0.04 21.97 1.94
C LEU A 111 1.48 21.97 2.49
N HIS A 112 2.44 21.40 1.75
CA HIS A 112 3.87 21.40 2.10
C HIS A 112 4.18 20.82 3.50
N GLY A 113 3.42 19.82 3.94
CA GLY A 113 3.62 19.13 5.22
C GLY A 113 3.08 19.89 6.42
N THR A 114 2.18 20.86 6.22
CA THR A 114 1.49 21.55 7.33
C THR A 114 0.74 20.52 8.19
N GLU A 115 0.96 20.55 9.50
CA GLU A 115 0.18 19.74 10.44
C GLU A 115 -1.27 20.23 10.47
N LEU A 116 -2.20 19.33 10.14
CA LEU A 116 -3.62 19.62 10.12
C LEU A 116 -4.30 18.84 11.23
N GLN A 117 -5.29 19.47 11.86
CA GLN A 117 -6.23 18.73 12.68
C GLN A 117 -7.14 17.91 11.76
N GLU A 118 -7.13 16.60 11.93
CA GLU A 118 -8.04 15.69 11.23
C GLU A 118 -9.15 15.25 12.18
N ARG A 119 -10.39 15.28 11.69
CA ARG A 119 -11.58 14.79 12.38
C ARG A 119 -12.31 13.78 11.50
N LEU A 120 -12.36 12.55 11.97
CA LEU A 120 -13.10 11.48 11.32
C LEU A 120 -14.59 11.60 11.64
N ILE A 121 -15.41 11.69 10.59
CA ILE A 121 -16.87 11.67 10.70
C ILE A 121 -17.41 10.45 9.96
N THR A 122 -18.25 9.68 10.66
CA THR A 122 -18.96 8.56 10.05
C THR A 122 -20.34 9.03 9.58
N PHE A 123 -20.62 8.83 8.31
CA PHE A 123 -21.93 9.15 7.74
C PHE A 123 -22.79 7.89 7.72
N HIS A 124 -23.86 7.91 8.52
CA HIS A 124 -24.87 6.86 8.57
C HIS A 124 -26.05 7.28 7.69
N GLY A 125 -26.04 6.86 6.42
CA GLY A 125 -27.17 7.02 5.49
C GLY A 125 -27.94 5.70 5.31
N GLN A 126 -28.88 5.67 4.35
CA GLN A 126 -29.53 4.41 3.93
C GLN A 126 -28.53 3.38 3.38
N GLU A 127 -27.40 3.86 2.85
CA GLU A 127 -26.20 3.08 2.59
C GLU A 127 -25.10 3.53 3.55
N HIS A 128 -24.37 2.59 4.17
CA HIS A 128 -23.20 2.91 4.98
C HIS A 128 -22.08 3.47 4.08
N LEU A 129 -21.99 4.80 3.98
CA LEU A 129 -20.98 5.52 3.19
C LEU A 129 -19.56 5.38 3.75
N GLY A 130 -19.42 5.08 5.04
CA GLY A 130 -18.15 4.89 5.72
C GLY A 130 -17.72 6.10 6.56
N THR A 131 -16.43 6.15 6.85
CA THR A 131 -15.79 7.18 7.67
C THR A 131 -14.94 8.09 6.80
N PHE A 132 -15.06 9.39 7.00
CA PHE A 132 -14.43 10.41 6.17
C PHE A 132 -13.63 11.40 7.00
N PRO A 133 -12.43 11.79 6.53
CA PRO A 133 -11.62 12.79 7.20
C PRO A 133 -12.06 14.20 6.81
N LEU A 134 -12.39 15.01 7.83
CA LEU A 134 -12.56 16.45 7.70
C LEU A 134 -11.39 17.17 8.34
N TYR A 135 -11.05 18.34 7.79
CA TYR A 135 -9.90 19.14 8.22
C TYR A 135 -10.38 20.49 8.77
N PRO A 136 -10.88 20.54 10.01
CA PRO A 136 -11.22 21.81 10.63
C PRO A 136 -9.98 22.73 10.68
N GLY A 137 -10.15 23.98 10.26
CA GLY A 137 -9.07 24.98 10.25
C GLY A 137 -8.47 25.28 8.88
N LEU A 138 -8.93 24.62 7.80
CA LEU A 138 -8.55 25.02 6.45
C LEU A 138 -9.14 26.39 6.10
N ASN A 139 -8.24 27.35 5.83
CA ASN A 139 -8.61 28.67 5.34
C ASN A 139 -8.69 28.69 3.81
N HIS A 140 -9.09 29.83 3.24
CA HIS A 140 -9.21 29.97 1.79
C HIS A 140 -7.91 29.71 1.03
N GLN A 141 -6.78 30.20 1.54
CA GLN A 141 -5.46 30.01 0.91
C GLN A 141 -5.05 28.53 0.86
N HIS A 142 -5.40 27.75 1.90
CA HIS A 142 -5.17 26.30 1.88
C HIS A 142 -5.98 25.64 0.75
N TYR A 143 -7.25 26.01 0.57
CA TYR A 143 -8.05 25.48 -0.55
C TYR A 143 -7.48 25.87 -1.91
N GLU A 144 -6.96 27.09 -2.08
CA GLU A 144 -6.30 27.49 -3.32
C GLU A 144 -5.07 26.63 -3.62
N SER A 145 -4.24 26.36 -2.61
CA SER A 145 -3.08 25.45 -2.74
C SER A 145 -3.51 24.02 -3.08
N ILE A 146 -4.55 23.51 -2.42
CA ILE A 146 -5.11 22.17 -2.69
C ILE A 146 -5.62 22.08 -4.13
N ILE A 147 -6.38 23.07 -4.59
CA ILE A 147 -6.93 23.12 -5.94
C ILE A 147 -5.80 23.23 -6.97
N ALA A 148 -4.81 24.10 -6.72
CA ALA A 148 -3.65 24.25 -7.58
C ALA A 148 -2.91 22.92 -7.72
N PHE A 149 -2.58 22.28 -6.59
CA PHE A 149 -1.93 20.96 -6.56
C PHE A 149 -2.73 19.90 -7.31
N ALA A 150 -4.05 19.83 -7.11
CA ALA A 150 -4.92 18.88 -7.82
C ALA A 150 -4.94 19.10 -9.34
N LYS A 151 -4.81 20.35 -9.80
CA LYS A 151 -4.81 20.72 -11.22
C LYS A 151 -3.43 20.58 -11.87
N THR A 152 -2.33 20.72 -11.12
CA THR A 152 -0.96 20.68 -11.64
C THR A 152 -0.34 19.30 -11.57
N GLU A 153 -0.54 18.56 -10.48
CA GLU A 153 0.09 17.27 -10.26
C GLU A 153 -0.62 16.18 -11.06
N LYS A 154 0.19 15.34 -11.72
CA LYS A 154 -0.33 14.19 -12.46
C LYS A 154 -0.86 13.11 -11.51
N TRP A 155 -0.22 12.96 -10.36
CA TRP A 155 -0.55 11.93 -9.37
C TRP A 155 -0.64 12.54 -7.96
N PRO A 156 -1.68 13.35 -7.67
CA PRO A 156 -1.85 14.04 -6.38
C PRO A 156 -2.30 13.09 -5.25
N PHE A 157 -1.72 11.90 -5.19
CA PHE A 157 -2.14 10.80 -4.33
C PHE A 157 -1.05 10.43 -3.34
N THR A 158 -1.45 9.89 -2.18
CA THR A 158 -0.56 9.32 -1.18
C THR A 158 0.16 8.08 -1.74
N SER A 159 1.19 7.60 -1.03
CA SER A 159 1.87 6.34 -1.36
C SER A 159 0.90 5.16 -1.51
N GLU A 160 -0.06 5.05 -0.59
CA GLU A 160 -1.17 4.09 -0.63
C GLU A 160 -2.06 4.28 -1.87
N GLY A 161 -2.42 5.52 -2.19
CA GLY A 161 -3.21 5.83 -3.37
C GLY A 161 -2.54 5.45 -4.69
N LEU A 162 -1.23 5.72 -4.79
CA LEU A 162 -0.41 5.33 -5.93
C LEU A 162 -0.36 3.80 -6.05
N PHE A 163 -0.19 3.10 -4.93
CA PHE A 163 -0.19 1.64 -4.85
C PHE A 163 -1.49 1.03 -5.40
N PHE A 164 -2.64 1.47 -4.91
CA PHE A 164 -3.93 0.94 -5.38
C PHE A 164 -4.21 1.25 -6.85
N ARG A 165 -3.79 2.42 -7.34
CA ARG A 165 -3.89 2.74 -8.77
C ARG A 165 -3.02 1.82 -9.62
N MET A 166 -1.82 1.47 -9.16
CA MET A 166 -0.99 0.50 -9.86
C MET A 166 -1.63 -0.90 -9.86
N GLN A 167 -2.26 -1.31 -8.77
CA GLN A 167 -2.99 -2.58 -8.71
C GLN A 167 -4.13 -2.64 -9.75
N GLN A 168 -4.85 -1.54 -9.96
CA GLN A 168 -5.88 -1.45 -11.01
C GLN A 168 -5.32 -1.57 -12.44
N HIS A 169 -4.03 -1.28 -12.64
CA HIS A 169 -3.35 -1.30 -13.93
C HIS A 169 -2.29 -2.40 -14.05
N GLN A 170 -2.41 -3.51 -13.30
CA GLN A 170 -1.40 -4.58 -13.26
C GLN A 170 -0.93 -5.08 -14.64
N ALA A 171 -1.83 -5.17 -15.63
CA ALA A 171 -1.48 -5.60 -16.99
C ALA A 171 -0.50 -4.65 -17.68
N GLN A 172 -0.62 -3.33 -17.45
CA GLN A 172 0.25 -2.32 -18.03
C GLN A 172 0.29 -1.06 -17.16
N ILE A 173 1.24 -1.03 -16.22
CA ILE A 173 1.41 0.11 -15.31
C ILE A 173 2.00 1.30 -16.08
N PRO A 174 1.39 2.50 -16.04
CA PRO A 174 1.96 3.69 -16.66
C PRO A 174 3.34 4.02 -16.08
N ARG A 175 4.34 4.29 -16.94
CA ARG A 175 5.71 4.62 -16.51
C ARG A 175 5.76 5.81 -15.54
N SER A 176 4.94 6.83 -15.78
CA SER A 176 4.85 7.99 -14.89
C SER A 176 4.25 7.66 -13.52
N LEU A 177 3.38 6.64 -13.44
CA LEU A 177 2.78 6.22 -12.17
C LEU A 177 3.80 5.43 -11.35
N ALA A 178 4.47 4.48 -12.00
CA ALA A 178 5.53 3.70 -11.37
C ALA A 178 6.66 4.61 -10.85
N SER A 179 7.10 5.59 -11.65
CA SER A 179 8.13 6.55 -11.21
C SER A 179 7.67 7.42 -10.04
N ALA A 180 6.41 7.87 -10.01
CA ALA A 180 5.87 8.59 -8.86
C ALA A 180 5.88 7.74 -7.59
N PHE A 181 5.48 6.46 -7.69
CA PHE A 181 5.53 5.54 -6.56
C PHE A 181 6.97 5.25 -6.09
N MET A 182 7.92 5.13 -7.02
CA MET A 182 9.33 4.92 -6.67
C MET A 182 9.96 6.08 -5.89
N MET A 183 9.32 7.26 -5.90
CA MET A 183 9.77 8.41 -5.12
C MET A 183 9.25 8.43 -3.69
N THR A 184 8.33 7.54 -3.31
CA THR A 184 7.79 7.49 -1.94
C THR A 184 8.79 6.88 -0.97
N GLU A 185 8.65 7.22 0.32
CA GLU A 185 9.58 6.76 1.35
C GLU A 185 9.44 5.26 1.62
N GLU A 186 8.23 4.70 1.49
CA GLU A 186 7.98 3.25 1.64
C GLU A 186 8.75 2.46 0.59
N PHE A 187 8.66 2.89 -0.68
CA PHE A 187 9.40 2.25 -1.76
C PHE A 187 10.91 2.37 -1.55
N LYS A 188 11.41 3.58 -1.28
CA LYS A 188 12.84 3.82 -1.05
C LYS A 188 13.39 2.99 0.11
N THR A 189 12.61 2.87 1.19
CA THR A 189 12.99 2.08 2.37
C THR A 189 13.11 0.60 2.03
N LEU A 190 12.15 0.07 1.25
CA LEU A 190 12.23 -1.32 0.79
C LEU A 190 13.36 -1.55 -0.22
N HIS A 191 13.52 -0.66 -1.21
CA HIS A 191 14.56 -0.78 -2.24
C HIS A 191 15.97 -0.74 -1.66
N LYS A 192 16.21 0.04 -0.59
CA LYS A 192 17.49 0.05 0.13
C LYS A 192 17.92 -1.33 0.64
N ARG A 193 16.98 -2.25 0.89
CA ARG A 193 17.28 -3.64 1.32
C ARG A 193 17.71 -4.54 0.16
N PHE A 194 17.40 -4.15 -1.07
CA PHE A 194 17.69 -4.89 -2.29
C PHE A 194 18.38 -3.98 -3.32
N PRO A 195 19.55 -3.40 -3.00
CA PRO A 195 20.18 -2.36 -3.81
C PRO A 195 20.54 -2.82 -5.23
N ASP A 196 20.88 -4.11 -5.38
CA ASP A 196 21.29 -4.70 -6.65
C ASP A 196 20.10 -5.10 -7.55
N ARG A 197 18.86 -5.00 -7.02
CA ARG A 197 17.65 -5.42 -7.73
C ARG A 197 17.05 -4.29 -8.55
N ASN A 198 16.39 -4.69 -9.63
CA ASN A 198 15.71 -3.74 -10.50
C ASN A 198 14.56 -3.06 -9.74
N PRO A 199 14.47 -1.73 -9.72
CA PRO A 199 13.37 -1.03 -9.04
C PRO A 199 11.98 -1.51 -9.44
N LEU A 200 11.77 -1.87 -10.72
CA LEU A 200 10.49 -2.40 -11.19
C LEU A 200 10.16 -3.80 -10.65
N GLU A 201 11.18 -4.59 -10.34
CA GLU A 201 11.03 -5.89 -9.68
C GLU A 201 10.55 -5.69 -8.23
N ILE A 202 11.08 -4.68 -7.53
CA ILE A 202 10.61 -4.31 -6.18
C ILE A 202 9.19 -3.76 -6.21
N VAL A 203 8.80 -3.01 -7.26
CA VAL A 203 7.40 -2.60 -7.43
C VAL A 203 6.49 -3.82 -7.58
N ARG A 204 6.87 -4.83 -8.38
CA ARG A 204 6.10 -6.08 -8.51
C ARG A 204 6.01 -6.84 -7.20
N LEU A 205 7.14 -6.94 -6.48
CA LEU A 205 7.22 -7.54 -5.17
C LEU A 205 6.20 -6.92 -4.19
N MET A 206 6.08 -5.59 -4.17
CA MET A 206 5.07 -4.90 -3.36
C MET A 206 3.64 -5.15 -3.86
N LEU A 207 3.42 -5.14 -5.17
CA LEU A 207 2.08 -5.29 -5.75
C LEU A 207 1.48 -6.70 -5.60
N ASP A 208 2.32 -7.71 -5.41
CA ASP A 208 1.90 -9.09 -5.15
C ASP A 208 1.21 -9.27 -3.79
N VAL A 209 1.43 -8.35 -2.83
CA VAL A 209 0.92 -8.44 -1.46
C VAL A 209 -0.01 -7.28 -1.11
N SER A 210 -0.62 -7.31 0.08
CA SER A 210 -1.45 -6.20 0.55
C SER A 210 -0.61 -5.00 0.97
N TRP A 211 -1.17 -3.79 0.87
CA TRP A 211 -0.51 -2.57 1.35
C TRP A 211 -0.14 -2.65 2.84
N LYS A 212 -1.03 -3.21 3.66
CA LYS A 212 -0.79 -3.45 5.09
C LYS A 212 0.43 -4.36 5.33
N THR A 213 0.58 -5.40 4.51
CA THR A 213 1.75 -6.30 4.56
C THR A 213 3.03 -5.55 4.20
N CYS A 214 3.00 -4.71 3.15
CA CYS A 214 4.14 -3.88 2.78
C CYS A 214 4.60 -3.02 3.96
N LEU A 215 3.67 -2.29 4.60
CA LEU A 215 3.97 -1.44 5.75
C LEU A 215 4.54 -2.21 6.93
N ALA A 216 3.97 -3.37 7.27
CA ALA A 216 4.44 -4.21 8.37
C ALA A 216 5.89 -4.68 8.20
N THR A 217 6.37 -4.79 6.96
CA THR A 217 7.77 -5.16 6.68
C THR A 217 8.73 -3.98 6.64
N LEU A 218 8.25 -2.74 6.64
CA LEU A 218 9.12 -1.56 6.60
C LEU A 218 9.97 -1.42 7.86
N ASP A 219 9.57 -2.03 8.98
CA ASP A 219 10.35 -2.05 10.22
C ASP A 219 11.41 -3.18 10.25
N GLN A 220 11.27 -4.19 9.38
CA GLN A 220 12.20 -5.32 9.35
C GLN A 220 13.56 -4.90 8.78
N SER A 221 14.65 -5.38 9.36
CA SER A 221 15.99 -4.99 8.89
C SER A 221 16.59 -5.98 7.89
N SER A 222 16.18 -7.25 7.91
CA SER A 222 16.81 -8.28 7.09
C SER A 222 16.07 -8.51 5.75
N PRO A 223 16.79 -8.55 4.61
CA PRO A 223 16.20 -8.90 3.32
C PRO A 223 15.51 -10.27 3.32
N GLU A 224 16.10 -11.24 4.01
CA GLU A 224 15.58 -12.61 4.13
C GLU A 224 14.21 -12.67 4.80
N GLN A 225 14.04 -12.01 5.96
CA GLN A 225 12.75 -11.99 6.67
C GLN A 225 11.68 -11.27 5.86
N THR A 226 12.04 -10.19 5.16
CA THR A 226 11.10 -9.47 4.29
C THR A 226 10.61 -10.36 3.16
N LEU A 227 11.50 -11.10 2.51
CA LEU A 227 11.10 -12.03 1.46
C LEU A 227 10.25 -13.19 2.00
N LEU A 228 10.59 -13.73 3.18
CA LEU A 228 9.78 -14.79 3.81
C LEU A 228 8.37 -14.30 4.14
N GLU A 229 8.23 -13.11 4.72
CA GLU A 229 6.92 -12.51 5.00
C GLU A 229 6.09 -12.34 3.72
N PHE A 230 6.73 -11.85 2.64
CA PHE A 230 6.05 -11.66 1.36
C PHE A 230 5.67 -12.99 0.70
N LEU A 231 6.50 -14.01 0.86
CA LEU A 231 6.25 -15.36 0.38
C LEU A 231 5.06 -15.98 1.12
N HIS A 232 4.99 -15.83 2.45
CA HIS A 232 3.83 -16.23 3.25
C HIS A 232 2.57 -15.48 2.82
N ALA A 233 2.67 -14.21 2.48
CA ALA A 233 1.58 -13.40 1.92
C ALA A 233 1.20 -13.76 0.47
N GLY A 234 1.96 -14.64 -0.19
CA GLY A 234 1.65 -15.17 -1.52
C GLY A 234 2.34 -14.49 -2.69
N SER A 235 3.46 -13.79 -2.47
CA SER A 235 4.21 -13.17 -3.56
C SER A 235 5.05 -14.18 -4.33
N SER A 236 4.68 -14.39 -5.60
CA SER A 236 5.48 -15.16 -6.56
C SER A 236 6.82 -14.48 -6.84
N THR A 237 6.85 -13.14 -6.91
CA THR A 237 8.08 -12.36 -7.10
C THR A 237 9.04 -12.59 -5.94
N SER A 238 8.54 -12.67 -4.70
CA SER A 238 9.37 -12.97 -3.53
C SER A 238 10.05 -14.33 -3.65
N ALA A 239 9.30 -15.37 -4.05
CA ALA A 239 9.86 -16.70 -4.27
C ALA A 239 10.96 -16.70 -5.34
N GLN A 240 10.79 -15.94 -6.43
CA GLN A 240 11.82 -15.79 -7.47
C GLN A 240 13.07 -15.12 -6.92
N ILE A 241 12.93 -13.94 -6.30
CA ILE A 241 14.05 -13.18 -5.74
C ILE A 241 14.80 -14.03 -4.72
N PHE A 242 14.09 -14.74 -3.84
CA PHE A 242 14.69 -15.58 -2.80
C PHE A 242 15.56 -16.70 -3.40
N LEU A 243 15.02 -17.44 -4.38
CA LEU A 243 15.76 -18.52 -5.04
C LEU A 243 16.96 -18.01 -5.85
N GLU A 244 16.89 -16.79 -6.36
CA GLU A 244 18.00 -16.17 -7.09
C GLU A 244 19.09 -15.61 -6.16
N SER A 245 18.71 -15.05 -5.00
CA SER A 245 19.65 -14.46 -4.06
C SER A 245 20.35 -15.49 -3.19
N ASP A 246 19.62 -16.48 -2.66
CA ASP A 246 20.19 -17.47 -1.74
C ASP A 246 19.63 -18.88 -1.99
N PHE A 247 19.96 -19.40 -3.18
CA PHE A 247 19.52 -20.72 -3.63
C PHE A 247 19.90 -21.85 -2.67
N LEU A 248 21.13 -21.83 -2.15
CA LEU A 248 21.64 -22.93 -1.33
C LEU A 248 21.00 -22.92 0.06
N TYR A 249 20.78 -21.73 0.63
CA TYR A 249 19.99 -21.60 1.85
C TYR A 249 18.58 -22.11 1.63
N ALA A 250 17.93 -21.73 0.53
CA ALA A 250 16.58 -22.17 0.22
C ALA A 250 16.45 -23.70 0.27
N VAL A 251 17.37 -24.39 -0.42
CA VAL A 251 17.39 -25.87 -0.49
C VAL A 251 17.63 -26.52 0.87
N ARG A 252 18.48 -25.94 1.72
CA ARG A 252 18.99 -26.61 2.94
C ARG A 252 18.33 -26.18 4.24
N LYS A 253 17.80 -24.97 4.31
CA LYS A 253 17.40 -24.32 5.57
C LYS A 253 15.92 -23.98 5.67
N LEU A 254 15.23 -23.80 4.55
CA LEU A 254 13.77 -23.57 4.58
C LEU A 254 13.07 -24.82 5.11
N ASP A 255 11.99 -24.62 5.85
CA ASP A 255 11.11 -25.71 6.25
C ASP A 255 10.28 -26.23 5.07
N ASP A 256 9.63 -27.37 5.29
CA ASP A 256 8.82 -28.02 4.27
C ASP A 256 7.60 -27.17 3.89
N GLY A 257 7.01 -26.41 4.83
CA GLY A 257 5.88 -25.52 4.56
C GLY A 257 6.24 -24.39 3.58
N VAL A 258 7.37 -23.71 3.82
CA VAL A 258 7.87 -22.68 2.89
C VAL A 258 8.25 -23.29 1.55
N THR A 259 8.87 -24.47 1.54
CA THR A 259 9.26 -25.17 0.32
C THR A 259 8.05 -25.51 -0.55
N LEU A 260 6.97 -26.02 0.06
CA LEU A 260 5.69 -26.27 -0.63
C LEU A 260 5.11 -24.98 -1.20
N ARG A 261 5.15 -23.89 -0.43
CA ARG A 261 4.64 -22.58 -0.87
C ARG A 261 5.41 -22.03 -2.07
N ILE A 262 6.73 -22.22 -2.13
CA ILE A 262 7.54 -21.84 -3.30
C ILE A 262 7.05 -22.57 -4.55
N PHE A 263 6.82 -23.88 -4.48
CA PHE A 263 6.32 -24.65 -5.62
C PHE A 263 4.93 -24.21 -6.06
N GLU A 264 4.04 -23.94 -5.11
CA GLU A 264 2.69 -23.44 -5.38
C GLU A 264 2.72 -22.09 -6.10
N LEU A 265 3.57 -21.16 -5.64
CA LEU A 265 3.64 -19.80 -6.18
C LEU A 265 4.30 -19.70 -7.55
N LEU A 266 5.32 -20.53 -7.82
CA LEU A 266 6.02 -20.51 -9.11
C LEU A 266 5.30 -21.35 -10.17
N GLY A 267 4.58 -22.40 -9.75
CA GLY A 267 3.93 -23.33 -10.66
C GLY A 267 4.91 -24.28 -11.38
N GLU A 268 4.34 -25.24 -12.12
CA GLU A 268 5.08 -26.39 -12.71
C GLU A 268 5.96 -26.02 -13.91
N THR A 269 5.61 -24.96 -14.62
CA THR A 269 6.27 -24.56 -15.86
C THR A 269 7.46 -23.63 -15.62
N HIS A 270 7.66 -23.15 -14.40
CA HIS A 270 8.65 -22.13 -14.11
C HIS A 270 10.09 -22.72 -14.03
N PRO A 271 11.07 -22.21 -14.80
CA PRO A 271 12.42 -22.77 -14.83
C PRO A 271 13.12 -22.82 -13.46
N LEU A 272 12.92 -21.79 -12.61
CA LEU A 272 13.46 -21.79 -11.25
C LEU A 272 12.83 -22.86 -10.36
N ALA A 273 11.53 -23.15 -10.52
CA ALA A 273 10.86 -24.20 -9.74
C ALA A 273 11.41 -25.57 -10.12
N GLN A 274 11.62 -25.82 -11.42
CA GLN A 274 12.24 -27.06 -11.91
C GLN A 274 13.68 -27.22 -11.42
N LYS A 275 14.48 -26.14 -11.46
CA LYS A 275 15.85 -26.14 -10.91
C LYS A 275 15.83 -26.42 -9.41
N TYR A 276 14.95 -25.75 -8.67
CA TYR A 276 14.80 -25.92 -7.23
C TYR A 276 14.39 -27.36 -6.87
N ALA A 277 13.41 -27.91 -7.59
CA ALA A 277 12.94 -29.27 -7.42
C ALA A 277 14.04 -30.33 -7.59
N LYS A 278 14.91 -30.19 -8.61
CA LYS A 278 16.05 -31.11 -8.82
C LYS A 278 16.94 -31.21 -7.59
N HIS A 279 17.25 -30.09 -6.94
CA HIS A 279 18.08 -30.07 -5.74
C HIS A 279 17.32 -30.52 -4.49
N ILE A 280 16.02 -30.24 -4.40
CA ILE A 280 15.19 -30.72 -3.28
C ILE A 280 15.14 -32.26 -3.22
N LEU A 281 15.15 -32.94 -4.37
CA LEU A 281 15.21 -34.41 -4.44
C LEU A 281 16.51 -35.01 -3.87
N GLU A 282 17.57 -34.21 -3.72
CA GLU A 282 18.84 -34.63 -3.12
C GLU A 282 18.88 -34.41 -1.60
N THR A 283 17.81 -33.85 -1.02
CA THR A 283 17.75 -33.48 0.40
C THR A 283 16.76 -34.34 1.20
N PRO A 284 17.01 -34.56 2.51
CA PRO A 284 16.08 -35.28 3.38
C PRO A 284 14.86 -34.40 3.70
N ARG A 285 13.77 -34.57 2.96
CA ARG A 285 12.53 -33.79 3.04
C ARG A 285 11.33 -34.70 3.28
N GLY A 286 10.23 -34.13 3.77
CA GLY A 286 8.98 -34.87 3.91
C GLY A 286 8.40 -35.34 2.58
N ASP A 287 7.59 -36.40 2.63
CA ASP A 287 7.03 -37.07 1.45
C ASP A 287 6.26 -36.12 0.53
N ALA A 288 5.52 -35.16 1.10
CA ALA A 288 4.77 -34.17 0.34
C ALA A 288 5.67 -33.28 -0.53
N VAL A 289 6.79 -32.82 0.03
CA VAL A 289 7.78 -32.00 -0.69
C VAL A 289 8.42 -32.81 -1.82
N TRP A 290 8.80 -34.06 -1.54
CA TRP A 290 9.35 -34.95 -2.56
C TRP A 290 8.35 -35.25 -3.68
N GLN A 291 7.09 -35.50 -3.36
CA GLN A 291 6.06 -35.75 -4.38
C GLN A 291 5.89 -34.54 -5.30
N LEU A 292 5.80 -33.32 -4.74
CA LEU A 292 5.74 -32.10 -5.53
C LEU A 292 7.01 -31.86 -6.35
N ALA A 293 8.19 -32.02 -5.76
CA ALA A 293 9.44 -31.89 -6.49
C ALA A 293 9.56 -32.89 -7.65
N ARG A 294 9.07 -34.12 -7.48
CA ARG A 294 9.00 -35.10 -8.59
C ARG A 294 8.07 -34.64 -9.70
N MET A 295 6.89 -34.09 -9.37
CA MET A 295 5.95 -33.57 -10.38
C MET A 295 6.55 -32.38 -11.15
N GLN A 296 7.35 -31.54 -10.50
CA GLN A 296 8.04 -30.40 -11.12
C GLN A 296 9.15 -30.83 -12.12
N VAL A 297 9.80 -31.96 -11.87
CA VAL A 297 10.90 -32.49 -12.71
C VAL A 297 10.41 -33.57 -13.68
N ALA A 298 9.23 -34.16 -13.42
CA ALA A 298 8.54 -34.97 -14.39
C ALA A 298 8.37 -34.09 -15.62
N GLU A 299 9.07 -34.44 -16.71
CA GLU A 299 8.79 -33.79 -17.98
C GLU A 299 7.27 -33.87 -18.16
N PRO A 300 6.54 -32.75 -18.36
CA PRO A 300 5.22 -32.90 -18.95
C PRO A 300 5.52 -33.73 -20.18
N ALA A 301 4.88 -34.90 -20.32
CA ALA A 301 5.05 -35.71 -21.50
C ALA A 301 4.92 -34.72 -22.65
N ARG A 302 6.05 -34.35 -23.26
CA ARG A 302 6.00 -33.64 -24.52
C ARG A 302 5.37 -34.73 -25.34
N GLU A 303 4.06 -34.65 -25.52
CA GLU A 303 3.55 -34.87 -26.85
C GLU A 303 4.42 -33.94 -27.70
N LYS A 304 5.56 -34.48 -28.17
CA LYS A 304 6.10 -34.11 -29.46
C LYS A 304 4.86 -34.05 -30.30
N ARG A 305 4.40 -32.85 -30.62
CA ARG A 305 3.27 -32.70 -31.53
C ARG A 305 3.80 -33.27 -32.82
N GLU A 306 3.52 -34.56 -33.03
CA GLU A 306 3.93 -35.30 -34.20
C GLU A 306 3.31 -34.54 -35.37
N MET A 307 4.10 -33.72 -36.05
CA MET A 307 3.61 -32.99 -37.19
C MET A 307 3.53 -34.00 -38.33
N LEU A 308 2.30 -34.33 -38.73
CA LEU A 308 2.07 -35.23 -39.85
C LEU A 308 2.25 -34.47 -41.16
N TYR A 309 3.13 -34.95 -42.02
CA TYR A 309 3.41 -34.41 -43.34
C TYR A 309 2.93 -35.39 -44.42
N VAL A 310 2.09 -34.93 -45.34
CA VAL A 310 1.67 -35.73 -46.50
C VAL A 310 2.64 -35.47 -47.65
N VAL A 311 3.38 -36.51 -48.05
CA VAL A 311 4.36 -36.44 -49.15
C VAL A 311 3.67 -36.04 -50.45
N GLN A 312 4.20 -35.03 -51.14
CA GLN A 312 3.69 -34.53 -52.42
C GLN A 312 4.52 -35.07 -53.59
N GLU A 313 4.02 -34.87 -54.82
CA GLU A 313 4.75 -35.25 -56.03
C GLU A 313 6.03 -34.42 -56.17
N GLY A 314 7.18 -35.09 -56.31
CA GLY A 314 8.50 -34.44 -56.40
C GLY A 314 9.25 -34.24 -55.07
N ASP A 315 8.66 -34.68 -53.95
CA ASP A 315 9.31 -34.70 -52.65
C ASP A 315 10.39 -35.78 -52.53
N SER A 316 11.35 -35.54 -51.64
CA SER A 316 12.34 -36.52 -51.21
C SER A 316 12.55 -36.35 -49.71
N LEU A 317 12.99 -37.40 -49.02
CA LEU A 317 13.27 -37.33 -47.58
C LEU A 317 14.26 -36.21 -47.24
N TRP A 318 15.25 -35.96 -48.12
CA TRP A 318 16.19 -34.86 -47.95
C TRP A 318 15.52 -33.48 -47.99
N LYS A 319 14.61 -33.25 -48.95
CA LYS A 319 13.89 -31.97 -49.06
C LYS A 319 13.00 -31.75 -47.84
N ILE A 320 12.27 -32.78 -47.42
CA ILE A 320 11.35 -32.72 -46.26
C ILE A 320 12.16 -32.49 -44.98
N ALA A 321 13.22 -33.28 -44.75
CA ALA A 321 14.07 -33.14 -43.58
C ALA A 321 14.71 -31.74 -43.50
N ARG A 322 15.20 -31.22 -44.63
CA ARG A 322 15.77 -29.87 -44.70
C ARG A 322 14.73 -28.78 -44.46
N LEU A 323 13.51 -28.94 -44.98
CA LEU A 323 12.40 -27.99 -44.78
C LEU A 323 12.02 -27.88 -43.30
N HIS A 324 12.08 -28.99 -42.57
CA HIS A 324 11.72 -29.08 -41.15
C HIS A 324 12.93 -29.01 -40.20
N GLY A 325 14.15 -28.80 -40.72
CA GLY A 325 15.36 -28.63 -39.91
C GLY A 325 15.84 -29.89 -39.18
N ILE A 326 15.48 -31.09 -39.65
CA ILE A 326 15.85 -32.38 -39.07
C ILE A 326 16.81 -33.16 -39.97
N GLN A 327 17.45 -34.20 -39.43
CA GLN A 327 18.29 -35.09 -40.23
C GLN A 327 17.45 -36.14 -40.97
N VAL A 328 17.92 -36.59 -42.14
CA VAL A 328 17.23 -37.62 -42.93
C VAL A 328 17.14 -38.93 -42.16
N ASP A 329 18.20 -39.32 -41.44
CA ASP A 329 18.23 -40.54 -40.64
C ASP A 329 17.25 -40.47 -39.45
N GLU A 330 17.07 -39.29 -38.88
CA GLU A 330 16.09 -39.03 -37.82
C GLU A 330 14.65 -39.16 -38.36
N LEU A 331 14.38 -38.61 -39.56
CA LEU A 331 13.09 -38.77 -40.23
C LEU A 331 12.80 -40.23 -40.60
N LYS A 332 13.82 -40.98 -41.06
CA LYS A 332 13.69 -42.41 -41.43
C LYS A 332 13.42 -43.28 -40.22
N SER A 333 14.19 -43.11 -39.14
CA SER A 333 14.02 -43.86 -37.90
C SER A 333 12.66 -43.60 -37.27
N CYS A 334 12.19 -42.35 -37.26
CA CYS A 334 10.87 -41.97 -36.75
C CYS A 334 9.72 -42.64 -37.52
N ASN A 335 9.90 -42.85 -38.83
CA ASN A 335 8.89 -43.42 -39.73
C ASN A 335 9.13 -44.89 -40.12
N GLN A 336 10.10 -45.56 -39.48
CA GLN A 336 10.48 -46.95 -39.76
C GLN A 336 10.76 -47.20 -41.25
N LEU A 337 11.46 -46.26 -41.90
CA LEU A 337 11.81 -46.35 -43.32
C LEU A 337 13.15 -47.05 -43.51
N GLU A 338 13.14 -48.19 -44.20
CA GLU A 338 14.35 -48.94 -44.54
C GLU A 338 15.12 -48.37 -45.75
N SER A 339 14.47 -47.51 -46.55
CA SER A 339 15.07 -46.91 -47.75
C SER A 339 14.66 -45.45 -47.92
N ASP A 340 15.36 -44.74 -48.80
CA ASP A 340 15.09 -43.33 -49.07
C ASP A 340 13.91 -43.10 -50.02
N ARG A 341 13.26 -44.18 -50.48
CA ARG A 341 12.12 -44.13 -51.41
C ARG A 341 10.83 -43.82 -50.65
N ILE A 342 10.16 -42.75 -51.06
CA ILE A 342 8.85 -42.33 -50.59
C ILE A 342 7.91 -42.12 -51.78
N CYS A 343 6.62 -42.40 -51.57
CA CYS A 343 5.58 -42.20 -52.59
C CYS A 343 4.69 -41.02 -52.21
N PRO A 344 4.20 -40.24 -53.20
CA PRO A 344 3.19 -39.21 -52.96
C PRO A 344 1.95 -39.80 -52.27
N GLY A 345 1.37 -39.03 -51.33
CA GLY A 345 0.26 -39.44 -50.49
C GLY A 345 0.65 -40.19 -49.20
N LYS A 346 1.92 -40.57 -49.02
CA LYS A 346 2.40 -41.18 -47.76
C LYS A 346 2.43 -40.14 -46.64
N ILE A 347 1.94 -40.50 -45.46
CA ILE A 347 2.02 -39.66 -44.26
C ILE A 347 3.33 -39.98 -43.52
N LEU A 348 4.12 -38.95 -43.24
CA LEU A 348 5.33 -39.02 -42.44
C LEU A 348 5.13 -38.26 -41.12
N LYS A 349 5.57 -38.86 -40.02
CA LYS A 349 5.70 -38.22 -38.71
C LYS A 349 6.99 -37.40 -38.69
N ILE A 350 6.87 -36.09 -38.48
CA ILE A 350 8.02 -35.20 -38.28
C ILE A 350 8.28 -35.12 -36.76
N PRO A 351 9.47 -35.54 -36.27
CA PRO A 351 9.82 -35.68 -34.85
C PRO A 351 10.08 -34.37 -34.09
#